data_AF-A0A940VT99-F1
#
_entry.id   AF-A0A940VT99-F1
#
_cell.length_a   1.000
_cell.length_b   1.000
_cell.length_c   1.000
_cell.angle_alpha   90.00
_cell.angle_beta   90.00
_cell.angle_gamma   90.00
#
_symmetry.space_group_name_H-M   'P 1'
#
loop_
_entity.id
_entity.type
_entity.pdbx_description
1 polymer ?
#
loop_
_entity_poly.entity_id
_entity_poly.type
_entity_poly.pdbx_seq_one_letter_code
_entity_poly.pdbx_strand_id
1 'polypeptide(L)'
;MVYSSSNSLTVPPHTTVTISETTYLSELIIKPGGNLVAPDGCSLTLTVDGVETGQKLKTTLGVDNVFVPGIYQGYIVLTVSEANPQTFSTLTFPFREALYLDEDGIEEDLSVLQAIVGKTPTASSLKDFTIASTGENFNGIFAAGGSYSIDNVQIRMDGNGRSDFVGEGAAVMGTGTDTTLVLNNVDIANKGAVRTAVIAAGGSNVIVKNSTIYTKNGTLPSDYTSFAYPANMRTVPWMLGIDDSGNVRATNILDANTKAAYINSSITSDGWGVLSTDSGSNQTLTAINSKISITSGNEGYGTYADGNPYEYLYGCEINVGSYAVINNGGYVYFDDSSPANVAALNTSVPLGLTAQELLASPQKPTIINSDRFGVMWHSSGGTVNVSGGTQINTEETTFLAKTSKAITITIDGSAGAQINPQNGIILDVMDDDDPGAPSYAYEVKTYVDPYYGTTNTPTADSSFDLTSTTDAAALNLTNITLTGDCYNSVGWTQADTTSVAEQNMVVTLTNAKLTGVISSTEAHHRVAIIGHSEYMELGEVTNTPRAAINNGAIVVLDSSSEWTVTATSYLTSLTVSSGATITAPDGYTVTMTVDGTTTSIVAGTTYTGAIIMTVSQE
;
A
#
# COMPACT_ATOMS: atom_id res chain seq x y z
N MET A 1 -24.04 -0.26 39.35
CA MET A 1 -25.34 -0.82 39.75
C MET A 1 -25.10 -2.01 40.66
N VAL A 2 -25.90 -2.18 41.72
CA VAL A 2 -25.86 -3.35 42.61
C VAL A 2 -26.75 -4.43 41.99
N TYR A 3 -26.18 -5.56 41.55
CA TYR A 3 -26.94 -6.66 40.93
C TYR A 3 -27.22 -7.76 41.95
N SER A 4 -28.50 -8.05 42.15
CA SER A 4 -29.02 -9.11 43.03
C SER A 4 -29.76 -10.17 42.21
N SER A 5 -29.05 -11.20 41.75
CA SER A 5 -29.47 -12.61 41.57
C SER A 5 -28.51 -13.28 40.57
N SER A 6 -27.93 -14.41 40.95
CA SER A 6 -27.01 -15.21 40.13
C SER A 6 -27.74 -15.82 38.92
N ASN A 7 -27.75 -15.12 37.79
CA ASN A 7 -28.24 -15.67 36.53
C ASN A 7 -27.10 -16.42 35.86
N SER A 8 -27.17 -17.76 35.86
CA SER A 8 -26.22 -18.64 35.18
C SER A 8 -26.93 -19.37 34.04
N LEU A 9 -26.29 -19.42 32.86
CA LEU A 9 -26.76 -20.22 31.73
C LEU A 9 -25.73 -21.32 31.44
N THR A 10 -26.17 -22.57 31.38
CA THR A 10 -25.35 -23.69 30.89
C THR A 10 -25.92 -24.19 29.57
N VAL A 11 -25.11 -24.19 28.52
CA VAL A 11 -25.42 -24.78 27.21
C VAL A 11 -24.89 -26.22 27.19
N PRO A 12 -25.77 -27.24 27.19
CA PRO A 12 -25.35 -28.64 27.19
C PRO A 12 -24.54 -29.05 25.95
N PRO A 13 -23.81 -30.18 26.01
CA PRO A 13 -23.13 -30.74 24.84
C PRO A 13 -24.11 -31.06 23.72
N HIS A 14 -23.74 -30.75 22.48
CA HIS A 14 -24.52 -31.08 21.26
C HIS A 14 -25.95 -30.53 21.24
N THR A 15 -26.20 -29.45 21.98
CA THR A 15 -27.48 -28.73 21.96
C THR A 15 -27.29 -27.32 21.45
N THR A 16 -28.29 -26.82 20.73
CA THR A 16 -28.39 -25.41 20.35
C THR A 16 -29.39 -24.72 21.26
N VAL A 17 -28.99 -23.60 21.85
CA VAL A 17 -29.86 -22.73 22.63
C VAL A 17 -30.04 -21.42 21.87
N THR A 18 -31.29 -21.08 21.57
CA THR A 18 -31.63 -19.80 20.95
C THR A 18 -31.79 -18.74 22.03
N ILE A 19 -31.08 -17.62 21.88
CA ILE A 19 -31.22 -16.43 22.73
C ILE A 19 -32.11 -15.46 21.96
N SER A 20 -33.39 -15.37 22.34
CA SER A 20 -34.39 -14.60 21.59
C SER A 20 -34.39 -13.10 21.89
N GLU A 21 -33.75 -12.68 22.97
CA GLU A 21 -33.64 -11.29 23.40
C GLU A 21 -32.33 -11.08 24.18
N THR A 22 -31.85 -9.83 24.23
CA THR A 22 -30.63 -9.48 24.94
C THR A 22 -30.67 -9.94 26.40
N THR A 23 -29.75 -10.82 26.77
CA THR A 23 -29.79 -11.56 28.04
C THR A 23 -28.58 -11.22 28.93
N TYR A 24 -28.85 -10.95 30.21
CA TYR A 24 -27.83 -10.57 31.20
C TYR A 24 -27.56 -11.73 32.17
N LEU A 25 -26.29 -12.09 32.33
CA LEU A 25 -25.83 -13.22 33.13
C LEU A 25 -24.66 -12.81 34.04
N SER A 26 -24.44 -13.59 35.10
CA SER A 26 -23.20 -13.56 35.90
C SER A 26 -22.25 -14.71 35.54
N GLU A 27 -22.76 -15.74 34.89
CA GLU A 27 -21.99 -16.91 34.45
C GLU A 27 -22.61 -17.53 33.19
N LEU A 28 -21.76 -17.90 32.24
CA LEU A 28 -22.14 -18.63 31.04
C LEU A 28 -21.20 -19.83 30.87
N ILE A 29 -21.75 -21.04 30.83
CA ILE A 29 -21.01 -22.28 30.63
C ILE A 29 -21.42 -22.88 29.29
N ILE A 30 -20.54 -22.85 28.30
CA ILE A 30 -20.74 -23.50 27.01
C ILE A 30 -19.98 -24.82 27.02
N LYS A 31 -20.69 -25.95 27.09
CA LYS A 31 -20.05 -27.27 27.04
C LYS A 31 -19.57 -27.59 25.62
N PRO A 32 -18.56 -28.47 25.45
CA PRO A 32 -18.10 -28.88 24.12
C PRO A 32 -19.27 -29.34 23.23
N GLY A 33 -19.34 -28.78 22.01
CA GLY A 33 -20.42 -29.04 21.06
C GLY A 33 -21.75 -28.33 21.36
N GLY A 34 -21.86 -27.60 22.47
CA GLY A 34 -22.98 -26.70 22.72
C GLY A 34 -22.90 -25.46 21.83
N ASN A 35 -24.04 -24.96 21.37
CA ASN A 35 -24.13 -23.83 20.46
C ASN A 35 -25.14 -22.79 20.96
N LEU A 36 -24.84 -21.52 20.74
CA LEU A 36 -25.74 -20.39 20.97
C LEU A 36 -26.07 -19.75 19.63
N VAL A 37 -27.33 -19.39 19.41
CA VAL A 37 -27.79 -18.73 18.18
C VAL A 37 -28.77 -17.60 18.50
N ALA A 38 -28.81 -16.58 17.65
CA ALA A 38 -29.89 -15.59 17.63
C ALA A 38 -31.09 -16.12 16.80
N PRO A 39 -32.25 -15.45 16.83
CA PRO A 39 -33.33 -15.67 15.87
C PRO A 39 -32.91 -15.37 14.43
N ASP A 40 -33.68 -15.84 13.45
CA ASP A 40 -33.49 -15.50 12.04
C ASP A 40 -33.52 -13.97 11.84
N GLY A 41 -32.59 -13.44 11.04
CA GLY A 41 -32.46 -12.01 10.80
C GLY A 41 -31.71 -11.25 11.91
N CYS A 42 -31.18 -11.94 12.91
CA CYS A 42 -30.41 -11.35 14.00
C CYS A 42 -29.00 -11.94 14.11
N SER A 43 -28.09 -11.17 14.70
CA SER A 43 -26.76 -11.58 15.13
C SER A 43 -26.73 -11.76 16.65
N LEU A 44 -25.87 -12.67 17.14
CA LEU A 44 -25.61 -12.85 18.58
C LEU A 44 -24.16 -12.47 18.90
N THR A 45 -23.99 -11.60 19.89
CA THR A 45 -22.67 -11.18 20.38
C THR A 45 -22.55 -11.39 21.88
N LEU A 46 -21.43 -11.98 22.33
CA LEU A 46 -21.09 -12.09 23.74
C LEU A 46 -20.15 -10.97 24.16
N THR A 47 -20.53 -10.25 25.22
CA THR A 47 -19.62 -9.35 25.96
C THR A 47 -19.45 -9.82 27.40
N VAL A 48 -18.24 -9.64 27.93
CA VAL A 48 -17.92 -9.87 29.34
C VAL A 48 -17.20 -8.63 29.87
N ASP A 49 -17.78 -7.99 30.88
CA ASP A 49 -17.25 -6.76 31.49
C ASP A 49 -16.94 -5.64 30.47
N GLY A 50 -17.75 -5.57 29.41
CA GLY A 50 -17.60 -4.56 28.35
C GLY A 50 -16.63 -4.92 27.22
N VAL A 51 -16.10 -6.15 27.21
CA VAL A 51 -15.21 -6.66 26.15
C VAL A 51 -15.96 -7.68 25.30
N GLU A 52 -16.02 -7.49 23.99
CA GLU A 52 -16.55 -8.51 23.07
C GLU A 52 -15.60 -9.73 23.06
N THR A 53 -16.14 -10.94 23.17
CA THR A 53 -15.31 -12.14 23.33
C THR A 53 -16.03 -13.44 22.97
N GLY A 54 -15.27 -14.53 22.94
CA GLY A 54 -15.80 -15.89 22.97
C GLY A 54 -16.32 -16.40 21.62
N GLN A 55 -16.12 -15.67 20.53
CA GLN A 55 -16.47 -16.11 19.17
C GLN A 55 -15.22 -16.24 18.30
N LYS A 56 -15.19 -17.28 17.47
CA LYS A 56 -14.15 -17.51 16.45
C LYS A 56 -14.76 -17.99 15.15
N LEU A 57 -14.06 -17.83 14.04
CA LEU A 57 -14.47 -18.35 12.75
C LEU A 57 -14.55 -19.88 12.79
N LYS A 58 -15.63 -20.43 12.26
CA LYS A 58 -15.93 -21.87 12.28
C LYS A 58 -15.03 -22.65 11.33
N THR A 59 -14.81 -22.12 10.14
CA THR A 59 -13.95 -22.70 9.10
C THR A 59 -13.15 -21.59 8.44
N THR A 60 -11.91 -21.88 8.07
CA THR A 60 -10.95 -20.86 7.58
C THR A 60 -11.42 -20.07 6.36
N LEU A 61 -12.16 -20.72 5.46
CA LEU A 61 -12.76 -20.10 4.27
C LEU A 61 -14.21 -19.62 4.48
N GLY A 62 -14.86 -20.03 5.57
CA GLY A 62 -16.25 -19.66 5.86
C GLY A 62 -16.38 -18.21 6.35
N VAL A 63 -17.62 -17.85 6.67
CA VAL A 63 -18.01 -16.55 7.24
C VAL A 63 -18.69 -16.70 8.61
N ASP A 64 -19.06 -17.93 8.99
CA ASP A 64 -19.79 -18.18 10.23
C ASP A 64 -18.85 -18.15 11.44
N ASN A 65 -19.21 -17.38 12.46
CA ASN A 65 -18.58 -17.46 13.78
C ASN A 65 -19.33 -18.44 14.69
N VAL A 66 -18.58 -19.12 15.56
CA VAL A 66 -19.11 -20.01 16.60
C VAL A 66 -18.60 -19.62 17.97
N PHE A 67 -19.43 -19.80 18.98
CA PHE A 67 -19.01 -19.61 20.36
C PHE A 67 -18.01 -20.69 20.79
N VAL A 68 -16.93 -20.26 21.43
CA VAL A 68 -15.90 -21.14 21.95
C VAL A 68 -16.41 -21.79 23.25
N PRO A 69 -16.39 -23.13 23.37
CA PRO A 69 -16.71 -23.81 24.62
C PRO A 69 -15.83 -23.32 25.77
N GLY A 70 -16.43 -23.04 26.92
CA GLY A 70 -15.72 -22.41 28.02
C GLY A 70 -16.64 -22.03 29.17
N ILE A 71 -16.03 -21.48 30.21
CA ILE A 71 -16.71 -20.84 31.33
C ILE A 71 -16.38 -19.35 31.26
N TYR A 72 -17.39 -18.53 31.10
CA TYR A 72 -17.31 -17.08 31.11
C TYR A 72 -17.93 -16.58 32.41
N GLN A 73 -17.27 -15.64 33.07
CA GLN A 73 -17.68 -15.08 34.37
C GLN A 73 -17.41 -13.57 34.37
N GLY A 74 -18.31 -12.81 35.00
CA GLY A 74 -18.28 -11.35 35.01
C GLY A 74 -19.67 -10.77 34.77
N TYR A 75 -19.75 -9.52 34.34
CA TYR A 75 -20.96 -8.95 33.79
C TYR A 75 -21.11 -9.40 32.33
N ILE A 76 -21.92 -10.43 32.12
CA ILE A 76 -22.09 -11.07 30.82
C ILE A 76 -23.35 -10.52 30.16
N VAL A 77 -23.22 -10.11 28.91
CA VAL A 77 -24.37 -9.77 28.06
C VAL A 77 -24.29 -10.55 26.75
N LEU A 78 -25.33 -11.32 26.47
CA LEU A 78 -25.59 -11.91 25.16
C LEU A 78 -26.52 -10.96 24.42
N THR A 79 -25.97 -10.09 23.57
CA THR A 79 -26.71 -9.08 22.81
C THR A 79 -27.26 -9.69 21.54
N VAL A 80 -28.58 -9.58 21.34
CA VAL A 80 -29.25 -9.88 20.07
C VAL A 80 -29.41 -8.57 19.32
N SER A 81 -28.73 -8.44 18.18
CA SER A 81 -28.82 -7.29 17.28
C SER A 81 -29.44 -7.70 15.95
N GLU A 82 -30.00 -6.77 15.20
CA GLU A 82 -30.34 -7.00 13.80
C GLU A 82 -29.10 -7.41 13.01
N ALA A 83 -29.29 -8.25 11.98
CA ALA A 83 -28.19 -8.71 11.14
C ALA A 83 -27.77 -7.62 10.14
N ASN A 84 -26.46 -7.40 10.02
CA ASN A 84 -25.85 -6.50 9.06
C ASN A 84 -25.01 -7.25 8.01
N PRO A 85 -25.63 -7.97 7.05
CA PRO A 85 -24.88 -8.73 6.05
C PRO A 85 -24.24 -7.82 5.00
N GLN A 86 -22.92 -7.94 4.82
CA GLN A 86 -22.19 -7.25 3.75
C GLN A 86 -21.74 -8.26 2.69
N THR A 87 -22.01 -8.00 1.41
CA THR A 87 -21.67 -8.95 0.34
C THR A 87 -20.47 -8.46 -0.46
N PHE A 88 -19.46 -9.31 -0.58
CA PHE A 88 -18.32 -9.09 -1.45
C PHE A 88 -18.01 -10.35 -2.24
N SER A 89 -17.99 -10.20 -3.57
CA SER A 89 -17.95 -11.30 -4.53
C SER A 89 -19.04 -12.36 -4.26
N THR A 90 -18.69 -13.62 -3.98
CA THR A 90 -19.64 -14.72 -3.74
C THR A 90 -19.95 -14.96 -2.26
N LEU A 91 -19.35 -14.18 -1.34
CA LEU A 91 -19.51 -14.35 0.10
C LEU A 91 -20.33 -13.21 0.70
N THR A 92 -21.14 -13.56 1.70
CA THR A 92 -21.90 -12.61 2.53
C THR A 92 -21.40 -12.71 3.96
N PHE A 93 -20.81 -11.62 4.45
CA PHE A 93 -20.12 -11.51 5.72
C PHE A 93 -21.09 -10.98 6.79
N PRO A 94 -21.29 -11.70 7.91
CA PRO A 94 -22.25 -11.34 8.95
C PRO A 94 -21.62 -10.36 9.95
N PHE A 95 -21.65 -9.07 9.63
CA PHE A 95 -21.03 -8.06 10.49
C PHE A 95 -21.70 -8.01 11.87
N ARG A 96 -20.85 -7.71 12.85
CA ARG A 96 -21.21 -7.43 14.25
C ARG A 96 -20.35 -6.25 14.68
N GLU A 97 -20.97 -5.17 15.13
CA GLU A 97 -20.28 -3.92 15.43
C GLU A 97 -20.63 -3.41 16.82
N ALA A 98 -19.67 -2.75 17.50
CA ALA A 98 -19.95 -2.10 18.77
C ALA A 98 -20.85 -0.87 18.59
N LEU A 99 -20.63 -0.11 17.51
CA LEU A 99 -21.36 1.10 17.19
C LEU A 99 -21.67 1.16 15.69
N TYR A 100 -22.96 1.19 15.35
CA TYR A 100 -23.45 1.48 14.01
C TYR A 100 -23.94 2.93 13.94
N LEU A 101 -23.54 3.64 12.88
CA LEU A 101 -23.96 5.01 12.57
C LEU A 101 -24.55 5.08 11.16
N ASP A 102 -25.66 5.78 11.00
CA ASP A 102 -26.29 6.05 9.70
C ASP A 102 -26.52 7.56 9.49
N GLU A 103 -27.41 7.96 8.59
CA GLU A 103 -27.74 9.37 8.37
C GLU A 103 -28.47 10.05 9.54
N ASP A 104 -29.17 9.27 10.38
CA ASP A 104 -30.05 9.76 11.44
C ASP A 104 -29.42 9.69 12.85
N GLY A 105 -28.41 8.84 13.05
CA GLY A 105 -27.67 8.79 14.31
C GLY A 105 -27.05 7.44 14.61
N ILE A 106 -27.23 7.02 15.86
CA ILE A 106 -26.81 5.70 16.35
C ILE A 106 -27.97 4.73 16.12
N GLU A 107 -27.73 3.67 15.35
CA GLU A 107 -28.70 2.59 15.17
C GLU A 107 -28.52 1.56 16.29
N GLU A 108 -29.32 1.68 17.35
CA GLU A 108 -29.20 0.83 18.54
C GLU A 108 -29.45 -0.65 18.22
N ASP A 109 -30.37 -0.96 17.31
CA ASP A 109 -30.74 -2.34 16.96
C ASP A 109 -29.62 -3.06 16.18
N LEU A 110 -28.75 -2.33 15.49
CA LEU A 110 -27.56 -2.88 14.81
C LEU A 110 -26.31 -2.86 15.70
N SER A 111 -26.36 -2.14 16.83
CA SER A 111 -25.19 -1.90 17.68
C SER A 111 -25.07 -2.86 18.86
N VAL A 112 -23.85 -3.29 19.16
CA VAL A 112 -23.50 -3.96 20.43
C VAL A 112 -22.95 -2.94 21.41
N LEU A 113 -23.79 -2.01 21.87
CA LEU A 113 -23.39 -0.90 22.75
C LEU A 113 -22.76 -1.36 24.08
N GLN A 114 -23.01 -2.61 24.50
CA GLN A 114 -22.38 -3.21 25.67
C GLN A 114 -20.88 -3.44 25.50
N ALA A 115 -20.34 -3.40 24.28
CA ALA A 115 -18.90 -3.42 24.02
C ALA A 115 -18.23 -2.04 24.18
N ILE A 116 -18.99 -1.01 24.57
CA ILE A 116 -18.50 0.36 24.78
C ILE A 116 -18.37 0.63 26.28
N VAL A 117 -17.15 0.95 26.71
CA VAL A 117 -16.82 1.30 28.10
C VAL A 117 -16.41 2.76 28.19
N GLY A 118 -16.89 3.48 29.21
CA GLY A 118 -16.61 4.90 29.40
C GLY A 118 -17.86 5.75 29.21
N LYS A 119 -17.74 6.87 28.50
CA LYS A 119 -18.89 7.74 28.23
C LYS A 119 -19.82 7.07 27.21
N THR A 120 -21.10 6.96 27.54
CA THR A 120 -22.11 6.47 26.60
C THR A 120 -22.18 7.39 25.38
N PRO A 121 -22.02 6.86 24.15
CA PRO A 121 -22.15 7.66 22.94
C PRO A 121 -23.59 8.14 22.78
N THR A 122 -23.76 9.33 22.24
CA THR A 122 -25.06 9.88 21.83
C THR A 122 -24.94 10.48 20.44
N ALA A 123 -26.07 10.69 19.75
CA ALA A 123 -26.10 11.37 18.45
C ALA A 123 -25.38 12.74 18.44
N SER A 124 -25.30 13.40 19.61
CA SER A 124 -24.64 14.71 19.78
C SER A 124 -23.23 14.65 20.37
N SER A 125 -22.74 13.47 20.77
CA SER A 125 -21.46 13.32 21.47
C SER A 125 -20.88 11.91 21.31
N LEU A 126 -20.03 11.71 20.31
CA LEU A 126 -19.26 10.48 20.09
C LEU A 126 -17.83 10.66 20.60
N LYS A 127 -17.63 10.60 21.93
CA LYS A 127 -16.31 10.84 22.52
C LYS A 127 -16.09 10.20 23.88
N ASP A 128 -14.83 10.09 24.29
CA ASP A 128 -14.40 9.68 25.64
C ASP A 128 -14.84 8.24 26.01
N PHE A 129 -14.68 7.30 25.07
CA PHE A 129 -15.02 5.89 25.29
C PHE A 129 -13.96 4.94 24.73
N THR A 130 -14.07 3.67 25.11
CA THR A 130 -13.20 2.58 24.70
C THR A 130 -14.04 1.44 24.13
N ILE A 131 -13.57 0.85 23.03
CA ILE A 131 -14.09 -0.40 22.47
C ILE A 131 -13.00 -1.45 22.59
N ALA A 132 -13.34 -2.63 23.13
CA ALA A 132 -12.41 -3.74 23.26
C ALA A 132 -13.03 -5.05 22.74
N SER A 133 -12.23 -5.83 22.02
CA SER A 133 -12.63 -7.15 21.51
C SER A 133 -11.48 -8.16 21.59
N THR A 134 -11.84 -9.38 21.97
CA THR A 134 -10.98 -10.58 21.90
C THR A 134 -11.58 -11.68 21.01
N GLY A 135 -12.79 -11.47 20.49
CA GLY A 135 -13.44 -12.36 19.52
C GLY A 135 -12.98 -12.05 18.09
N GLU A 136 -13.12 -13.02 17.18
CA GLU A 136 -12.84 -12.81 15.77
C GLU A 136 -14.01 -12.11 15.05
N ASN A 137 -13.71 -11.41 13.96
CA ASN A 137 -14.71 -10.81 13.05
C ASN A 137 -15.73 -9.91 13.79
N PHE A 138 -15.21 -8.96 14.57
CA PHE A 138 -16.02 -7.96 15.27
C PHE A 138 -15.50 -6.57 14.90
N ASN A 139 -16.41 -5.69 14.52
CA ASN A 139 -16.14 -4.33 14.09
C ASN A 139 -16.27 -3.37 15.27
N GLY A 140 -15.47 -2.30 15.27
CA GLY A 140 -15.56 -1.28 16.31
C GLY A 140 -16.68 -0.31 15.96
N ILE A 141 -16.43 0.53 14.98
CA ILE A 141 -17.36 1.56 14.51
C ILE A 141 -17.65 1.29 13.03
N PHE A 142 -18.93 1.19 12.68
CA PHE A 142 -19.41 1.06 11.31
C PHE A 142 -20.29 2.28 11.00
N ALA A 143 -19.88 3.11 10.04
CA ALA A 143 -20.61 4.30 9.62
C ALA A 143 -21.04 4.17 8.16
N ALA A 144 -22.36 4.19 7.93
CA ALA A 144 -22.99 4.02 6.62
C ALA A 144 -24.02 5.13 6.32
N GLY A 145 -23.65 6.36 6.63
CA GLY A 145 -24.39 7.57 6.35
C GLY A 145 -23.91 8.70 7.27
N GLY A 146 -24.32 9.93 6.96
CA GLY A 146 -24.17 11.07 7.87
C GLY A 146 -22.75 11.63 8.01
N SER A 147 -22.63 12.68 8.83
CA SER A 147 -21.36 13.35 9.11
C SER A 147 -21.08 13.36 10.61
N TYR A 148 -20.04 12.64 11.01
CA TYR A 148 -19.72 12.40 12.42
C TYR A 148 -18.30 12.80 12.76
N SER A 149 -18.12 13.30 13.98
CA SER A 149 -16.80 13.46 14.59
C SER A 149 -16.71 12.59 15.84
N ILE A 150 -15.72 11.70 15.84
CA ILE A 150 -15.39 10.80 16.95
C ILE A 150 -14.10 11.32 17.58
N ASP A 151 -14.15 11.62 18.88
CA ASP A 151 -13.06 12.32 19.56
C ASP A 151 -12.59 11.56 20.81
N ASN A 152 -11.27 11.44 21.00
CA ASN A 152 -10.69 10.83 22.20
C ASN A 152 -11.23 9.42 22.49
N VAL A 153 -11.13 8.53 21.50
CA VAL A 153 -11.60 7.14 21.58
C VAL A 153 -10.44 6.16 21.49
N GLN A 154 -10.47 5.12 22.32
CA GLN A 154 -9.52 4.02 22.27
C GLN A 154 -10.18 2.77 21.69
N ILE A 155 -9.51 2.08 20.77
CA ILE A 155 -9.96 0.80 20.24
C ILE A 155 -8.85 -0.24 20.43
N ARG A 156 -9.20 -1.39 21.02
CA ARG A 156 -8.28 -2.50 21.34
C ARG A 156 -8.86 -3.81 20.86
N MET A 157 -8.30 -4.40 19.81
CA MET A 157 -8.83 -5.64 19.25
C MET A 157 -7.75 -6.72 19.14
N ASP A 158 -7.93 -7.87 19.79
CA ASP A 158 -7.00 -9.01 19.75
C ASP A 158 -7.73 -10.27 19.26
N GLY A 159 -7.55 -10.62 18.00
CA GLY A 159 -8.27 -11.70 17.31
C GLY A 159 -8.27 -11.43 15.81
N ASN A 160 -8.52 -12.43 14.99
CA ASN A 160 -8.46 -12.22 13.54
C ASN A 160 -9.69 -11.43 13.04
N GLY A 161 -9.48 -10.59 12.03
CA GLY A 161 -10.56 -10.17 11.13
C GLY A 161 -10.80 -11.24 10.07
N ARG A 162 -11.68 -10.92 9.11
CA ARG A 162 -12.02 -11.86 8.04
C ARG A 162 -11.60 -11.39 6.66
N SER A 163 -11.83 -10.12 6.34
CA SER A 163 -11.56 -9.57 5.01
C SER A 163 -11.54 -8.05 5.09
N ASP A 164 -10.41 -7.46 4.72
CA ASP A 164 -10.21 -6.02 4.60
C ASP A 164 -10.59 -5.49 3.21
N PHE A 165 -11.12 -6.35 2.33
CA PHE A 165 -11.81 -5.99 1.09
C PHE A 165 -13.31 -5.77 1.26
N VAL A 166 -13.83 -6.03 2.46
CA VAL A 166 -15.21 -5.70 2.86
C VAL A 166 -15.23 -4.99 4.21
N GLY A 167 -14.17 -5.13 5.01
CA GLY A 167 -13.98 -4.47 6.29
C GLY A 167 -14.45 -5.28 7.51
N GLU A 168 -14.70 -6.58 7.37
CA GLU A 168 -15.17 -7.40 8.50
C GLU A 168 -14.04 -7.64 9.50
N GLY A 169 -14.27 -7.21 10.74
CA GLY A 169 -13.27 -7.22 11.81
C GLY A 169 -12.40 -5.96 11.88
N ALA A 170 -12.73 -4.90 11.16
CA ALA A 170 -12.00 -3.63 11.22
C ALA A 170 -12.36 -2.81 12.47
N ALA A 171 -11.40 -2.04 13.00
CA ALA A 171 -11.70 -1.14 14.11
C ALA A 171 -12.67 -0.02 13.70
N VAL A 172 -12.50 0.54 12.51
CA VAL A 172 -13.41 1.54 11.94
C VAL A 172 -13.66 1.24 10.48
N MET A 173 -14.93 1.30 10.07
CA MET A 173 -15.35 1.25 8.67
C MET A 173 -16.27 2.45 8.38
N GLY A 174 -15.93 3.23 7.36
CA GLY A 174 -16.82 4.21 6.74
C GLY A 174 -17.24 3.73 5.35
N THR A 175 -18.53 3.81 5.02
CA THR A 175 -19.04 3.44 3.70
C THR A 175 -20.21 4.31 3.27
N GLY A 176 -20.44 4.44 1.96
CA GLY A 176 -21.52 5.26 1.39
C GLY A 176 -21.08 6.68 1.05
N THR A 177 -21.64 7.22 -0.04
CA THR A 177 -21.24 8.52 -0.62
C THR A 177 -21.55 9.72 0.26
N ASP A 178 -22.53 9.59 1.14
CA ASP A 178 -22.97 10.66 2.05
C ASP A 178 -22.28 10.57 3.43
N THR A 179 -21.32 9.64 3.58
CA THR A 179 -20.62 9.41 4.83
C THR A 179 -19.35 10.24 4.92
N THR A 180 -19.26 11.10 5.94
CA THR A 180 -18.01 11.74 6.36
C THR A 180 -17.71 11.42 7.81
N LEU A 181 -16.60 10.74 8.07
CA LEU A 181 -16.22 10.29 9.41
C LEU A 181 -14.89 10.94 9.83
N VAL A 182 -14.92 11.82 10.82
CA VAL A 182 -13.74 12.47 11.37
C VAL A 182 -13.32 11.80 12.67
N LEU A 183 -12.23 11.03 12.64
CA LEU A 183 -11.59 10.45 13.82
C LEU A 183 -10.52 11.43 14.33
N ASN A 184 -10.70 11.99 15.53
CA ASN A 184 -9.75 12.90 16.13
C ASN A 184 -9.23 12.37 17.46
N ASN A 185 -7.91 12.43 17.65
CA ASN A 185 -7.27 11.93 18.88
C ASN A 185 -7.71 10.49 19.22
N VAL A 186 -7.76 9.62 18.22
CA VAL A 186 -8.04 8.20 18.42
C VAL A 186 -6.75 7.42 18.61
N ASP A 187 -6.84 6.38 19.42
CA ASP A 187 -5.75 5.43 19.66
C ASP A 187 -6.28 4.03 19.34
N ILE A 188 -5.80 3.45 18.24
CA ILE A 188 -6.21 2.13 17.76
C ILE A 188 -5.01 1.19 17.86
N ALA A 189 -5.17 0.09 18.61
CA ALA A 189 -4.18 -0.97 18.69
C ALA A 189 -4.86 -2.32 18.43
N ASN A 190 -4.63 -2.85 17.25
CA ASN A 190 -5.20 -4.10 16.77
C ASN A 190 -4.11 -5.17 16.65
N LYS A 191 -4.48 -6.42 16.91
CA LYS A 191 -3.65 -7.60 16.68
C LYS A 191 -4.53 -8.69 16.10
N GLY A 192 -4.14 -9.22 14.93
CA GLY A 192 -4.91 -10.22 14.23
C GLY A 192 -4.67 -10.19 12.73
N ALA A 193 -4.76 -11.36 12.08
CA ALA A 193 -4.72 -11.44 10.63
C ALA A 193 -5.94 -10.71 10.08
N VAL A 194 -5.71 -9.79 9.14
CA VAL A 194 -6.74 -8.96 8.51
C VAL A 194 -7.57 -8.17 9.53
N ARG A 195 -7.01 -7.86 10.71
CA ARG A 195 -7.63 -7.01 11.74
C ARG A 195 -7.29 -5.54 11.48
N THR A 196 -7.72 -5.05 10.32
CA THR A 196 -7.40 -3.71 9.81
C THR A 196 -7.90 -2.61 10.75
N ALA A 197 -7.19 -1.50 10.85
CA ALA A 197 -7.61 -0.40 11.72
C ALA A 197 -8.72 0.42 11.06
N VAL A 198 -8.49 0.91 9.84
CA VAL A 198 -9.41 1.81 9.14
C VAL A 198 -9.74 1.27 7.76
N ILE A 199 -11.03 1.18 7.45
CA ILE A 199 -11.56 0.91 6.12
C ILE A 199 -12.40 2.10 5.69
N ALA A 200 -12.11 2.61 4.50
CA ALA A 200 -13.01 3.52 3.80
C ALA A 200 -13.52 2.80 2.55
N ALA A 201 -14.83 2.81 2.32
CA ALA A 201 -15.46 2.14 1.19
C ALA A 201 -16.61 3.00 0.61
N GLY A 202 -17.22 2.53 -0.48
CA GLY A 202 -18.50 3.03 -0.99
C GLY A 202 -18.58 4.53 -1.31
N GLY A 203 -17.47 5.19 -1.62
CA GLY A 203 -17.42 6.62 -1.89
C GLY A 203 -17.38 7.53 -0.64
N SER A 204 -17.16 6.95 0.55
CA SER A 204 -17.08 7.70 1.81
C SER A 204 -15.83 8.58 1.92
N ASN A 205 -15.84 9.48 2.91
CA ASN A 205 -14.71 10.34 3.28
C ASN A 205 -14.32 10.14 4.75
N VAL A 206 -13.24 9.39 5.01
CA VAL A 206 -12.74 9.13 6.37
C VAL A 206 -11.51 9.99 6.66
N ILE A 207 -11.56 10.83 7.69
CA ILE A 207 -10.49 11.78 8.03
C ILE A 207 -9.98 11.48 9.44
N VAL A 208 -8.72 11.08 9.55
CA VAL A 208 -8.04 10.74 10.80
C VAL A 208 -7.05 11.83 11.17
N LYS A 209 -7.20 12.40 12.37
CA LYS A 209 -6.41 13.55 12.83
C LYS A 209 -5.80 13.28 14.20
N ASN A 210 -4.57 13.72 14.41
CA ASN A 210 -3.91 13.72 15.73
C ASN A 210 -3.95 12.35 16.43
N SER A 211 -3.84 11.26 15.67
CA SER A 211 -4.17 9.91 16.13
C SER A 211 -2.97 8.96 16.07
N THR A 212 -3.06 7.86 16.81
CA THR A 212 -2.08 6.78 16.79
C THR A 212 -2.77 5.49 16.41
N ILE A 213 -2.27 4.82 15.37
CA ILE A 213 -2.79 3.55 14.85
C ILE A 213 -1.65 2.55 14.80
N TYR A 214 -1.90 1.36 15.33
CA TYR A 214 -0.98 0.25 15.24
C TYR A 214 -1.72 -1.07 14.98
N THR A 215 -1.34 -1.75 13.89
CA THR A 215 -1.82 -3.09 13.55
C THR A 215 -0.71 -4.11 13.66
N LYS A 216 -0.96 -5.19 14.40
CA LYS A 216 -0.03 -6.31 14.58
C LYS A 216 -0.50 -7.54 13.86
N ASN A 217 0.45 -8.30 13.31
CA ASN A 217 0.17 -9.60 12.71
C ASN A 217 -0.56 -10.51 13.72
N GLY A 218 -1.50 -11.31 13.22
CA GLY A 218 -2.18 -12.33 13.98
C GLY A 218 -1.63 -13.74 13.74
N THR A 219 -2.27 -14.71 14.39
CA THR A 219 -2.05 -16.12 14.12
C THR A 219 -3.09 -16.60 13.12
N LEU A 220 -2.63 -16.99 11.94
CA LEU A 220 -3.49 -17.60 10.92
C LEU A 220 -4.06 -18.94 11.42
N PRO A 221 -5.27 -19.33 10.99
CA PRO A 221 -5.76 -20.68 11.21
C PRO A 221 -4.76 -21.74 10.72
N SER A 222 -4.64 -22.85 11.44
CA SER A 222 -3.62 -23.89 11.14
C SER A 222 -3.82 -24.59 9.80
N ASP A 223 -5.03 -24.52 9.24
CA ASP A 223 -5.41 -25.05 7.92
C ASP A 223 -5.45 -23.95 6.85
N TYR A 224 -4.99 -22.73 7.15
CA TYR A 224 -4.86 -21.67 6.16
C TYR A 224 -3.70 -21.96 5.20
N THR A 225 -3.96 -21.72 3.93
CA THR A 225 -2.96 -21.68 2.86
C THR A 225 -3.05 -20.31 2.20
N SER A 226 -1.94 -19.72 1.76
CA SER A 226 -1.93 -18.39 1.13
C SER A 226 -2.85 -18.35 -0.11
N PHE A 227 -3.69 -17.31 -0.22
CA PHE A 227 -4.62 -17.11 -1.33
C PHE A 227 -4.40 -15.73 -1.95
N ALA A 228 -4.27 -15.66 -3.28
CA ALA A 228 -4.29 -14.39 -4.01
C ALA A 228 -5.69 -13.79 -4.19
N TYR A 229 -6.74 -14.57 -3.93
CA TYR A 229 -8.12 -14.15 -4.20
C TYR A 229 -8.64 -13.25 -3.06
N PRO A 230 -9.05 -11.99 -3.34
CA PRO A 230 -9.33 -10.99 -2.31
C PRO A 230 -10.27 -11.44 -1.18
N ALA A 231 -11.34 -12.18 -1.49
CA ALA A 231 -12.30 -12.59 -0.45
C ALA A 231 -11.73 -13.58 0.58
N ASN A 232 -10.60 -14.23 0.28
CA ASN A 232 -9.93 -15.22 1.13
C ASN A 232 -8.46 -14.88 1.44
N MET A 233 -7.96 -13.74 0.93
CA MET A 233 -6.60 -13.31 1.15
C MET A 233 -6.43 -12.85 2.60
N ARG A 234 -5.41 -13.40 3.28
CA ARG A 234 -5.09 -13.04 4.66
C ARG A 234 -3.60 -12.78 4.88
N THR A 235 -2.78 -13.01 3.88
CA THR A 235 -1.33 -12.75 3.90
C THR A 235 -0.97 -11.90 2.70
N VAL A 236 0.11 -11.14 2.84
CA VAL A 236 0.70 -10.44 1.70
C VAL A 236 1.11 -11.45 0.63
N PRO A 237 0.87 -11.16 -0.66
CA PRO A 237 1.40 -11.99 -1.72
C PRO A 237 2.93 -11.92 -1.76
N TRP A 238 3.60 -13.05 -1.62
CA TRP A 238 5.07 -13.09 -1.61
C TRP A 238 5.72 -12.60 -2.90
N MET A 239 5.00 -12.66 -4.02
CA MET A 239 5.47 -12.17 -5.33
C MET A 239 5.66 -10.66 -5.38
N LEU A 240 5.20 -9.93 -4.36
CA LEU A 240 5.58 -8.54 -4.17
C LEU A 240 7.03 -8.40 -3.66
N GLY A 241 7.76 -9.49 -3.41
CA GLY A 241 9.07 -9.45 -2.78
C GLY A 241 9.00 -9.18 -1.27
N ILE A 242 7.94 -9.67 -0.61
CA ILE A 242 7.62 -9.44 0.81
C ILE A 242 7.28 -10.79 1.47
N ASP A 243 7.79 -11.06 2.66
CA ASP A 243 7.48 -12.24 3.48
C ASP A 243 5.96 -12.39 3.71
N ASP A 244 5.39 -13.52 3.29
CA ASP A 244 3.97 -13.83 3.46
C ASP A 244 3.56 -14.14 4.91
N SER A 245 4.49 -14.05 5.86
CA SER A 245 4.15 -13.95 7.28
C SER A 245 3.42 -12.64 7.63
N GLY A 246 3.59 -11.58 6.84
CA GLY A 246 2.85 -10.33 6.94
C GLY A 246 1.37 -10.53 6.62
N ASN A 247 0.48 -10.23 7.57
CA ASN A 247 -0.93 -10.61 7.47
C ASN A 247 -1.94 -9.54 7.91
N VAL A 248 -1.52 -8.28 8.02
CA VAL A 248 -2.43 -7.18 8.33
C VAL A 248 -2.01 -5.89 7.63
N ARG A 249 -3.01 -5.16 7.10
CA ARG A 249 -2.86 -3.78 6.66
C ARG A 249 -3.40 -2.84 7.74
N ALA A 250 -2.79 -1.66 7.92
CA ALA A 250 -3.35 -0.68 8.83
C ALA A 250 -4.60 0.00 8.23
N THR A 251 -4.58 0.28 6.93
CA THR A 251 -5.68 0.93 6.20
C THR A 251 -5.93 0.25 4.87
N ASN A 252 -7.21 0.16 4.48
CA ASN A 252 -7.57 -0.08 3.09
C ASN A 252 -8.68 0.89 2.63
N ILE A 253 -8.52 1.45 1.43
CA ILE A 253 -9.54 2.24 0.74
C ILE A 253 -10.08 1.39 -0.40
N LEU A 254 -11.41 1.30 -0.51
CA LEU A 254 -12.12 0.44 -1.45
C LEU A 254 -13.11 1.25 -2.28
N ASP A 255 -13.53 0.69 -3.42
CA ASP A 255 -14.55 1.26 -4.31
C ASP A 255 -14.19 2.60 -4.96
N ALA A 256 -15.01 3.03 -5.91
CA ALA A 256 -14.76 4.23 -6.68
C ALA A 256 -14.97 5.52 -5.86
N ASN A 257 -14.08 6.50 -6.06
CA ASN A 257 -14.14 7.85 -5.48
C ASN A 257 -14.09 7.93 -3.94
N THR A 258 -13.72 6.85 -3.26
CA THR A 258 -13.57 6.80 -1.81
C THR A 258 -12.30 7.52 -1.36
N LYS A 259 -12.35 8.15 -0.18
CA LYS A 259 -11.28 8.98 0.36
C LYS A 259 -10.90 8.58 1.78
N ALA A 260 -9.60 8.58 2.06
CA ALA A 260 -9.11 8.59 3.43
C ALA A 260 -7.95 9.57 3.60
N ALA A 261 -7.95 10.30 4.72
CA ALA A 261 -6.93 11.28 5.04
C ALA A 261 -6.33 11.06 6.44
N TYR A 262 -5.02 11.24 6.57
CA TYR A 262 -4.26 11.14 7.81
C TYR A 262 -3.49 12.43 8.07
N ILE A 263 -3.78 13.10 9.18
CA ILE A 263 -3.24 14.44 9.46
C ILE A 263 -2.63 14.43 10.85
N ASN A 264 -1.36 14.80 10.97
CA ASN A 264 -0.61 14.80 12.23
C ASN A 264 -0.74 13.47 13.00
N SER A 265 -0.72 12.34 12.29
CA SER A 265 -1.00 11.02 12.87
C SER A 265 0.20 10.07 12.71
N SER A 266 0.24 9.02 13.52
CA SER A 266 1.21 7.92 13.40
C SER A 266 0.46 6.64 13.06
N ILE A 267 0.82 6.00 11.96
CA ILE A 267 0.20 4.76 11.48
C ILE A 267 1.31 3.73 11.30
N THR A 268 1.17 2.58 11.96
CA THR A 268 2.17 1.52 11.94
C THR A 268 1.53 0.15 11.69
N SER A 269 2.19 -0.69 10.90
CA SER A 269 1.82 -2.10 10.70
C SER A 269 3.02 -3.04 10.94
N ASP A 270 2.81 -4.21 11.54
CA ASP A 270 3.84 -5.24 11.72
C ASP A 270 4.22 -5.97 10.41
N GLY A 271 3.52 -5.76 9.31
CA GLY A 271 3.87 -6.36 8.02
C GLY A 271 2.89 -5.94 6.93
N TRP A 272 3.03 -6.53 5.75
CA TRP A 272 2.22 -6.26 4.56
C TRP A 272 2.21 -4.79 4.12
N GLY A 273 1.38 -3.94 4.72
CA GLY A 273 1.15 -2.57 4.26
C GLY A 273 0.60 -1.62 5.33
N VAL A 274 0.92 -0.33 5.22
CA VAL A 274 0.35 0.70 6.10
C VAL A 274 -0.89 1.35 5.48
N LEU A 275 -0.77 1.94 4.30
CA LEU A 275 -1.86 2.65 3.61
C LEU A 275 -2.14 2.02 2.24
N SER A 276 -3.30 1.41 2.04
CA SER A 276 -3.62 0.79 0.73
C SER A 276 -4.85 1.41 0.09
N THR A 277 -4.83 1.52 -1.23
CA THR A 277 -6.03 1.53 -2.05
C THR A 277 -6.10 0.21 -2.80
N ASP A 278 -7.27 -0.39 -2.85
CA ASP A 278 -7.51 -1.65 -3.57
C ASP A 278 -8.91 -1.63 -4.19
N SER A 279 -9.12 -2.47 -5.22
CA SER A 279 -10.46 -2.82 -5.73
C SER A 279 -11.37 -1.60 -6.01
N GLY A 280 -10.80 -0.53 -6.57
CA GLY A 280 -11.50 0.74 -6.75
C GLY A 280 -11.03 1.52 -7.97
N SER A 281 -11.55 2.75 -8.10
CA SER A 281 -11.09 3.70 -9.12
C SER A 281 -11.19 5.14 -8.65
N ASN A 282 -10.22 5.98 -9.01
CA ASN A 282 -10.21 7.41 -8.64
C ASN A 282 -10.31 7.65 -7.12
N GLN A 283 -9.77 6.74 -6.31
CA GLN A 283 -9.69 6.92 -4.86
C GLN A 283 -8.75 8.07 -4.51
N THR A 284 -8.86 8.62 -3.30
CA THR A 284 -7.92 9.63 -2.81
C THR A 284 -7.39 9.26 -1.44
N LEU A 285 -6.08 9.01 -1.37
CA LEU A 285 -5.34 8.87 -0.11
C LEU A 285 -4.60 10.18 0.16
N THR A 286 -4.66 10.69 1.39
CA THR A 286 -3.88 11.87 1.77
C THR A 286 -3.22 11.65 3.11
N ALA A 287 -1.93 11.93 3.21
CA ALA A 287 -1.20 12.00 4.48
C ALA A 287 -0.48 13.35 4.58
N ILE A 288 -0.70 14.07 5.67
CA ILE A 288 -0.07 15.36 5.96
C ILE A 288 0.59 15.27 7.32
N ASN A 289 1.88 15.60 7.41
CA ASN A 289 2.64 15.64 8.66
C ASN A 289 2.53 14.36 9.50
N SER A 290 2.41 13.22 8.84
CA SER A 290 2.14 11.93 9.47
C SER A 290 3.33 10.99 9.36
N LYS A 291 3.45 10.09 10.34
CA LYS A 291 4.41 8.99 10.32
C LYS A 291 3.73 7.75 9.79
N ILE A 292 4.32 7.15 8.76
CA ILE A 292 3.85 5.93 8.09
C ILE A 292 4.97 4.92 8.25
N SER A 293 4.74 3.80 8.93
CA SER A 293 5.84 2.88 9.21
C SER A 293 5.46 1.41 9.21
N ILE A 294 6.35 0.58 8.67
CA ILE A 294 6.40 -0.83 9.02
C ILE A 294 7.22 -0.97 10.31
N THR A 295 6.84 -1.88 11.19
CA THR A 295 7.62 -2.18 12.40
C THR A 295 9.04 -2.56 12.02
N SER A 296 10.04 -1.96 12.69
CA SER A 296 11.45 -2.14 12.35
C SER A 296 11.87 -3.61 12.29
N GLY A 297 12.60 -3.97 11.23
CA GLY A 297 13.05 -5.33 10.97
C GLY A 297 12.01 -6.23 10.29
N ASN A 298 10.81 -5.71 10.02
CA ASN A 298 9.79 -6.40 9.24
C ASN A 298 9.71 -5.84 7.82
N GLU A 299 9.22 -6.68 6.91
CA GLU A 299 8.99 -6.34 5.51
C GLU A 299 7.59 -5.79 5.28
N GLY A 300 7.42 -5.03 4.21
CA GLY A 300 6.15 -4.42 3.85
C GLY A 300 6.31 -3.07 3.18
N TYR A 301 5.17 -2.48 2.80
CA TYR A 301 5.13 -1.20 2.12
C TYR A 301 4.49 -0.07 2.93
N GLY A 302 4.89 1.16 2.61
CA GLY A 302 4.30 2.37 3.18
C GLY A 302 2.92 2.63 2.59
N THR A 303 2.84 2.68 1.26
CA THR A 303 1.57 2.82 0.55
C THR A 303 1.45 1.91 -0.67
N TYR A 304 0.23 1.52 -1.02
CA TYR A 304 -0.08 0.81 -2.26
C TYR A 304 -1.17 1.57 -3.04
N ALA A 305 -0.77 2.12 -4.19
CA ALA A 305 -1.59 2.85 -5.12
C ALA A 305 -2.15 1.95 -6.24
N ASP A 306 -3.17 1.15 -5.96
CA ASP A 306 -3.89 0.32 -6.94
C ASP A 306 -5.23 0.96 -7.36
N GLY A 307 -5.58 0.86 -8.65
CA GLY A 307 -6.85 1.34 -9.19
C GLY A 307 -6.85 2.81 -9.66
N ASN A 308 -5.71 3.36 -10.08
CA ASN A 308 -5.58 4.78 -10.45
C ASN A 308 -5.99 5.79 -9.35
N PRO A 309 -5.53 5.62 -8.09
CA PRO A 309 -5.79 6.58 -7.03
C PRO A 309 -4.94 7.84 -7.19
N TYR A 310 -5.33 8.90 -6.47
CA TYR A 310 -4.48 10.04 -6.17
C TYR A 310 -3.95 9.91 -4.74
N GLU A 311 -2.63 9.96 -4.57
CA GLU A 311 -1.99 9.91 -3.25
C GLU A 311 -1.17 11.17 -2.99
N TYR A 312 -1.51 11.90 -1.93
CA TYR A 312 -0.79 13.11 -1.53
C TYR A 312 -0.09 12.89 -0.18
N LEU A 313 1.24 12.83 -0.17
CA LEU A 313 2.07 12.45 0.98
C LEU A 313 2.99 13.62 1.35
N TYR A 314 2.46 14.58 2.11
CA TYR A 314 3.10 15.89 2.33
C TYR A 314 3.66 16.04 3.75
N GLY A 315 4.94 16.39 3.88
CA GLY A 315 5.63 16.51 5.17
C GLY A 315 5.65 15.21 5.99
N CYS A 316 5.59 14.05 5.33
CA CYS A 316 5.49 12.75 6.00
C CYS A 316 6.85 12.15 6.34
N GLU A 317 6.89 11.27 7.33
CA GLU A 317 8.04 10.39 7.58
C GLU A 317 7.62 8.95 7.27
N ILE A 318 8.22 8.35 6.23
CA ILE A 318 7.91 7.00 5.76
C ILE A 318 9.11 6.10 6.07
N ASN A 319 8.93 5.07 6.90
CA ASN A 319 9.99 4.11 7.24
C ASN A 319 9.51 2.67 7.00
N VAL A 320 10.14 1.94 6.10
CA VAL A 320 9.59 0.68 5.56
C VAL A 320 10.70 -0.32 5.25
N GLY A 321 10.36 -1.61 5.34
CA GLY A 321 11.32 -2.68 5.07
C GLY A 321 11.47 -3.03 3.58
N SER A 322 10.48 -2.74 2.73
CA SER A 322 10.50 -3.19 1.32
C SER A 322 10.29 -2.06 0.32
N TYR A 323 9.17 -1.34 0.42
CA TYR A 323 8.79 -0.29 -0.54
C TYR A 323 8.17 0.91 0.16
N ALA A 324 8.56 2.12 -0.20
CA ALA A 324 7.79 3.30 0.20
C ALA A 324 6.42 3.28 -0.48
N VAL A 325 6.40 2.92 -1.76
CA VAL A 325 5.21 2.85 -2.61
C VAL A 325 5.25 1.61 -3.49
N ILE A 326 4.15 0.87 -3.53
CA ILE A 326 3.83 0.00 -4.67
C ILE A 326 2.83 0.76 -5.55
N ASN A 327 3.16 1.00 -6.81
CA ASN A 327 2.33 1.78 -7.73
C ASN A 327 1.81 0.89 -8.86
N ASN A 328 0.49 0.71 -8.92
CA ASN A 328 -0.20 -0.05 -9.97
C ASN A 328 -1.28 0.83 -10.63
N GLY A 329 -0.84 1.91 -11.29
CA GLY A 329 -1.70 2.84 -12.02
C GLY A 329 -1.94 4.20 -11.33
N GLY A 330 -1.43 4.41 -10.12
CA GLY A 330 -1.70 5.59 -9.30
C GLY A 330 -0.88 6.85 -9.64
N TYR A 331 -1.36 7.98 -9.11
CA TYR A 331 -0.75 9.31 -9.20
C TYR A 331 -0.28 9.74 -7.81
N VAL A 332 1.01 9.60 -7.54
CA VAL A 332 1.61 9.81 -6.21
C VAL A 332 2.38 11.12 -6.17
N TYR A 333 2.19 11.90 -5.11
CA TYR A 333 2.80 13.21 -4.91
C TYR A 333 3.49 13.28 -3.56
N PHE A 334 4.80 13.53 -3.57
CA PHE A 334 5.60 13.87 -2.41
C PHE A 334 5.98 15.35 -2.45
N ASP A 335 5.67 16.07 -1.38
CA ASP A 335 5.99 17.50 -1.27
C ASP A 335 6.13 17.92 0.20
N ASP A 336 6.54 19.15 0.42
CA ASP A 336 6.49 19.78 1.73
C ASP A 336 5.04 20.02 2.16
N SER A 337 4.79 19.88 3.47
CA SER A 337 3.57 20.36 4.12
C SER A 337 3.57 21.89 4.30
N SER A 338 3.99 22.64 3.29
CA SER A 338 3.98 24.11 3.31
C SER A 338 2.56 24.65 3.56
N PRO A 339 2.40 25.82 4.19
CA PRO A 339 1.07 26.38 4.45
C PRO A 339 0.20 26.52 3.19
N ALA A 340 0.83 26.83 2.05
CA ALA A 340 0.14 26.93 0.75
C ALA A 340 -0.33 25.56 0.26
N ASN A 341 0.54 24.54 0.32
CA ASN A 341 0.21 23.18 -0.11
C ASN A 341 -0.89 22.56 0.74
N VAL A 342 -0.81 22.70 2.07
CA VAL A 342 -1.83 22.19 3.00
C VAL A 342 -3.17 22.90 2.80
N ALA A 343 -3.18 24.22 2.60
CA ALA A 343 -4.40 24.96 2.30
C ALA A 343 -5.03 24.55 0.96
N ALA A 344 -4.20 24.28 -0.07
CA ALA A 344 -4.66 23.80 -1.36
C ALA A 344 -5.31 22.41 -1.23
N LEU A 345 -4.64 21.46 -0.57
CA LEU A 345 -5.19 20.11 -0.34
C LEU A 345 -6.46 20.13 0.51
N ASN A 346 -6.51 20.97 1.55
CA ASN A 346 -7.72 21.12 2.37
C ASN A 346 -8.93 21.53 1.53
N THR A 347 -8.70 22.28 0.45
CA THR A 347 -9.74 22.73 -0.48
C THR A 347 -10.08 21.66 -1.52
N SER A 348 -9.07 21.01 -2.12
CA SER A 348 -9.29 20.06 -3.23
C SER A 348 -9.77 18.67 -2.77
N VAL A 349 -9.36 18.21 -1.58
CA VAL A 349 -9.69 16.88 -1.00
C VAL A 349 -10.76 16.94 0.10
N PRO A 350 -11.49 18.06 0.21
CA PRO A 350 -12.22 18.50 1.43
C PRO A 350 -11.78 17.86 2.77
N LEU A 351 -10.60 18.22 3.28
CA LEU A 351 -10.04 17.64 4.52
C LEU A 351 -10.70 18.17 5.80
N GLY A 352 -11.48 19.26 5.72
CA GLY A 352 -12.21 19.82 6.87
C GLY A 352 -11.31 20.44 7.95
N LEU A 353 -10.08 20.85 7.62
CA LEU A 353 -9.20 21.55 8.55
C LEU A 353 -9.71 22.96 8.84
N THR A 354 -9.78 23.31 10.11
CA THR A 354 -10.12 24.65 10.59
C THR A 354 -8.99 25.64 10.32
N ALA A 355 -9.30 26.93 10.33
CA ALA A 355 -8.29 27.99 10.20
C ALA A 355 -7.18 27.87 11.26
N GLN A 356 -7.53 27.44 12.48
CA GLN A 356 -6.55 27.22 13.54
C GLN A 356 -5.64 26.02 13.26
N GLU A 357 -6.18 24.90 12.77
CA GLU A 357 -5.38 23.74 12.38
C GLU A 357 -4.44 24.06 11.21
N LEU A 358 -4.92 24.81 10.21
CA LEU A 358 -4.08 25.26 9.09
C LEU A 358 -2.92 26.14 9.56
N LEU A 359 -3.18 27.07 10.49
CA LEU A 359 -2.15 27.93 11.08
C LEU A 359 -1.17 27.16 11.97
N ALA A 360 -1.63 26.09 12.62
CA ALA A 360 -0.82 25.26 13.51
C ALA A 360 -0.03 24.16 12.78
N SER A 361 -0.36 23.87 11.52
CA SER A 361 0.31 22.84 10.73
C SER A 361 1.77 23.22 10.50
N PRO A 362 2.74 22.42 10.99
CA PRO A 362 4.14 22.69 10.73
C PRO A 362 4.45 22.48 9.26
N GLN A 363 5.35 23.29 8.71
CA GLN A 363 5.99 22.98 7.44
C GLN A 363 7.10 21.96 7.68
N LYS A 364 7.04 20.84 6.98
CA LYS A 364 8.05 19.78 6.99
C LYS A 364 8.25 19.26 5.57
N PRO A 365 9.47 18.84 5.21
CA PRO A 365 9.69 18.02 4.03
C PRO A 365 9.15 16.60 4.25
N THR A 366 8.84 15.89 3.17
CA THR A 366 8.63 14.45 3.22
C THR A 366 9.98 13.72 3.25
N ILE A 367 10.16 12.80 4.18
CA ILE A 367 11.37 11.98 4.34
C ILE A 367 10.98 10.51 4.21
N ILE A 368 11.63 9.80 3.30
CA ILE A 368 11.40 8.39 3.02
C ILE A 368 12.69 7.62 3.30
N ASN A 369 12.58 6.57 4.11
CA ASN A 369 13.65 5.62 4.38
C ASN A 369 13.11 4.21 4.09
N SER A 370 13.69 3.55 3.09
CA SER A 370 13.38 2.16 2.75
C SER A 370 14.63 1.30 2.89
N ASP A 371 14.48 0.17 3.58
CA ASP A 371 15.55 -0.82 3.74
C ASP A 371 15.81 -1.60 2.44
N ARG A 372 14.97 -1.41 1.40
CA ARG A 372 15.18 -1.96 0.05
C ARG A 372 14.91 -0.90 -1.01
N PHE A 373 13.78 -0.99 -1.70
CA PHE A 373 13.44 -0.16 -2.85
C PHE A 373 12.61 1.05 -2.45
N GLY A 374 12.65 2.12 -3.25
CA GLY A 374 11.82 3.31 -3.03
C GLY A 374 10.38 3.09 -3.52
N VAL A 375 10.21 3.11 -4.84
CA VAL A 375 8.93 2.89 -5.51
C VAL A 375 9.07 1.73 -6.48
N MET A 376 8.11 0.80 -6.43
CA MET A 376 8.00 -0.30 -7.38
C MET A 376 6.74 -0.14 -8.23
N TRP A 377 6.88 -0.31 -9.54
CA TRP A 377 5.76 -0.55 -10.45
C TRP A 377 5.73 -2.03 -10.83
N HIS A 378 4.53 -2.57 -10.93
CA HIS A 378 4.25 -3.87 -11.52
C HIS A 378 2.88 -3.79 -12.20
N SER A 379 2.68 -4.57 -13.27
CA SER A 379 1.43 -4.63 -14.08
C SER A 379 0.96 -3.35 -14.81
N SER A 380 0.89 -2.18 -14.15
CA SER A 380 0.34 -0.93 -14.70
C SER A 380 1.26 0.27 -14.44
N GLY A 381 1.19 1.29 -15.31
CA GLY A 381 2.00 2.51 -15.18
C GLY A 381 1.57 3.43 -14.04
N GLY A 382 1.61 4.73 -14.28
CA GLY A 382 1.25 5.75 -13.27
C GLY A 382 2.35 6.79 -13.09
N THR A 383 2.15 7.69 -12.14
CA THR A 383 3.07 8.80 -11.91
C THR A 383 3.55 8.91 -10.48
N VAL A 384 4.80 9.34 -10.34
CA VAL A 384 5.38 9.79 -9.06
C VAL A 384 5.97 11.17 -9.28
N ASN A 385 5.58 12.11 -8.42
CA ASN A 385 6.09 13.47 -8.41
C ASN A 385 6.81 13.72 -7.09
N VAL A 386 8.07 14.11 -7.16
CA VAL A 386 8.94 14.43 -6.02
C VAL A 386 9.30 15.90 -6.09
N SER A 387 8.81 16.67 -5.12
CA SER A 387 8.98 18.12 -5.05
C SER A 387 9.36 18.58 -3.63
N GLY A 388 9.56 19.88 -3.45
CA GLY A 388 9.87 20.45 -2.14
C GLY A 388 11.27 20.07 -1.67
N GLY A 389 11.45 19.97 -0.35
CA GLY A 389 12.64 19.43 0.29
C GLY A 389 12.59 17.91 0.47
N THR A 390 11.79 17.19 -0.33
CA THR A 390 11.58 15.75 -0.17
C THR A 390 12.90 14.97 -0.25
N GLN A 391 13.12 14.01 0.64
CA GLN A 391 14.29 13.14 0.64
C GLN A 391 13.86 11.68 0.51
N ILE A 392 14.43 10.97 -0.46
CA ILE A 392 14.23 9.53 -0.63
C ILE A 392 15.55 8.80 -0.41
N ASN A 393 15.63 8.03 0.66
CA ASN A 393 16.78 7.22 1.05
C ASN A 393 16.42 5.75 0.91
N THR A 394 17.18 5.01 0.10
CA THR A 394 16.94 3.59 -0.17
C THR A 394 18.24 2.81 -0.07
N GLU A 395 18.23 1.61 0.52
CA GLU A 395 19.41 0.75 0.49
C GLU A 395 19.64 0.16 -0.92
N GLU A 396 18.56 -0.12 -1.65
CA GLU A 396 18.58 -0.60 -3.03
C GLU A 396 18.09 0.50 -4.00
N THR A 397 17.56 0.10 -5.16
CA THR A 397 17.15 0.99 -6.25
C THR A 397 16.01 1.91 -5.82
N THR A 398 16.10 3.21 -6.15
CA THR A 398 15.03 4.15 -5.79
C THR A 398 13.75 3.91 -6.58
N PHE A 399 13.82 3.78 -7.90
CA PHE A 399 12.66 3.56 -8.76
C PHE A 399 12.82 2.24 -9.53
N LEU A 400 12.08 1.22 -9.12
CA LEU A 400 12.06 -0.11 -9.73
C LEU A 400 10.83 -0.21 -10.66
N ALA A 401 11.06 -0.05 -11.95
CA ALA A 401 10.02 -0.07 -12.97
C ALA A 401 9.97 -1.46 -13.64
N LYS A 402 9.21 -2.38 -13.06
CA LYS A 402 8.96 -3.67 -13.71
C LYS A 402 7.94 -3.48 -14.84
N THR A 403 8.22 -4.02 -16.02
CA THR A 403 7.55 -3.69 -17.31
C THR A 403 6.10 -3.27 -17.13
N SER A 404 5.84 -1.98 -17.28
CA SER A 404 4.54 -1.36 -17.04
C SER A 404 4.40 -0.15 -17.93
N LYS A 405 3.34 -0.06 -18.74
CA LYS A 405 3.22 0.99 -19.76
C LYS A 405 2.98 2.36 -19.15
N ALA A 406 3.66 3.39 -19.68
CA ALA A 406 3.45 4.80 -19.32
C ALA A 406 3.76 5.15 -17.85
N ILE A 407 4.97 4.84 -17.39
CA ILE A 407 5.50 5.34 -16.10
C ILE A 407 6.05 6.75 -16.30
N THR A 408 5.69 7.68 -15.41
CA THR A 408 6.31 9.01 -15.35
C THR A 408 6.79 9.34 -13.95
N ILE A 409 8.09 9.53 -13.81
CA ILE A 409 8.76 9.99 -12.60
C ILE A 409 9.20 11.43 -12.84
N THR A 410 8.75 12.36 -12.01
CA THR A 410 9.16 13.77 -12.08
C THR A 410 9.82 14.16 -10.77
N ILE A 411 11.02 14.71 -10.85
CA ILE A 411 11.81 15.17 -9.71
C ILE A 411 12.17 16.63 -9.92
N ASP A 412 11.63 17.51 -9.07
CA ASP A 412 11.98 18.93 -9.05
C ASP A 412 12.85 19.27 -7.84
N GLY A 413 14.14 19.49 -8.09
CA GLY A 413 15.13 19.89 -7.10
C GLY A 413 15.11 21.38 -6.75
N SER A 414 14.21 22.19 -7.33
CA SER A 414 14.17 23.65 -7.13
C SER A 414 14.07 24.08 -5.67
N ALA A 415 13.48 23.23 -4.82
CA ALA A 415 13.32 23.42 -3.38
C ALA A 415 14.18 22.48 -2.52
N GLY A 416 15.13 21.75 -3.13
CA GLY A 416 16.11 20.94 -2.42
C GLY A 416 15.77 19.46 -2.28
N ALA A 417 14.96 18.88 -3.19
CA ALA A 417 14.69 17.46 -3.23
C ALA A 417 15.98 16.63 -3.38
N GLN A 418 16.02 15.44 -2.76
CA GLN A 418 17.19 14.55 -2.73
C GLN A 418 16.79 13.10 -2.98
N ILE A 419 17.61 12.40 -3.76
CA ILE A 419 17.45 10.98 -4.12
C ILE A 419 18.76 10.28 -3.80
N ASN A 420 18.74 9.36 -2.84
CA ASN A 420 19.93 8.79 -2.21
C ASN A 420 19.89 7.24 -2.21
N PRO A 421 20.00 6.58 -3.39
CA PRO A 421 20.12 5.12 -3.46
C PRO A 421 21.52 4.67 -3.03
N GLN A 422 21.63 3.81 -2.02
CA GLN A 422 22.92 3.31 -1.54
C GLN A 422 23.58 2.35 -2.55
N ASN A 423 22.79 1.60 -3.33
CA ASN A 423 23.32 0.78 -4.42
C ASN A 423 23.72 1.60 -5.66
N GLY A 424 23.49 2.91 -5.66
CA GLY A 424 23.84 3.83 -6.74
C GLY A 424 22.87 3.83 -7.93
N ILE A 425 21.73 3.13 -7.87
CA ILE A 425 20.77 3.04 -8.98
C ILE A 425 19.54 3.90 -8.68
N ILE A 426 19.32 4.92 -9.52
CA ILE A 426 18.15 5.81 -9.42
C ILE A 426 16.94 5.13 -10.05
N LEU A 427 17.07 4.62 -11.28
CA LEU A 427 16.01 3.97 -12.03
C LEU A 427 16.52 2.66 -12.63
N ASP A 428 15.75 1.59 -12.40
CA ASP A 428 15.94 0.32 -13.10
C ASP A 428 14.63 -0.09 -13.77
N VAL A 429 14.64 -0.14 -15.10
CA VAL A 429 13.52 -0.62 -15.90
C VAL A 429 13.82 -2.07 -16.28
N MET A 430 13.03 -3.01 -15.79
CA MET A 430 13.28 -4.45 -15.95
C MET A 430 12.01 -5.19 -16.30
N ASP A 431 12.09 -6.48 -16.64
CA ASP A 431 10.88 -7.27 -16.86
C ASP A 431 10.08 -7.44 -15.56
N ASP A 432 8.77 -7.67 -15.71
CA ASP A 432 7.95 -8.15 -14.62
C ASP A 432 8.37 -9.57 -14.26
N ASP A 433 8.99 -9.69 -13.09
CA ASP A 433 9.41 -10.93 -12.48
C ASP A 433 8.41 -11.45 -11.44
N ASP A 434 7.23 -10.81 -11.32
CA ASP A 434 6.10 -11.40 -10.61
C ASP A 434 5.64 -12.66 -11.38
N PRO A 435 5.78 -13.88 -10.81
CA PRO A 435 5.29 -15.10 -11.47
C PRO A 435 3.77 -15.13 -11.66
N GLY A 436 3.04 -14.18 -11.07
CA GLY A 436 1.62 -14.00 -11.16
C GLY A 436 0.83 -14.97 -10.28
N ALA A 437 -0.46 -14.65 -10.11
CA ALA A 437 -1.43 -15.60 -9.58
C ALA A 437 -1.96 -16.48 -10.72
N PRO A 438 -2.03 -17.82 -10.59
CA PRO A 438 -2.52 -18.67 -11.66
C PRO A 438 -3.95 -18.28 -12.05
N SER A 439 -4.19 -18.17 -13.36
CA SER A 439 -5.50 -17.89 -13.91
C SER A 439 -6.44 -19.09 -13.65
N TYR A 440 -7.59 -18.78 -13.03
CA TYR A 440 -8.77 -19.63 -12.80
C TYR A 440 -8.74 -20.74 -11.72
N ALA A 441 -9.95 -20.97 -11.19
CA ALA A 441 -10.44 -21.93 -10.20
C ALA A 441 -10.36 -21.56 -8.70
N TYR A 442 -11.54 -21.58 -8.07
CA TYR A 442 -11.91 -21.12 -6.73
C TYR A 442 -11.51 -22.06 -5.58
N GLU A 443 -10.66 -23.05 -5.81
CA GLU A 443 -10.36 -24.08 -4.82
C GLU A 443 -8.86 -24.42 -4.85
N VAL A 444 -8.17 -24.09 -3.76
CA VAL A 444 -6.76 -24.46 -3.45
C VAL A 444 -5.76 -24.05 -4.54
N LYS A 445 -5.33 -22.77 -4.51
CA LYS A 445 -4.25 -22.27 -5.36
C LYS A 445 -2.93 -22.25 -4.60
N THR A 446 -1.97 -23.05 -5.02
CA THR A 446 -0.55 -22.70 -4.89
C THR A 446 -0.22 -21.73 -6.03
N TYR A 447 0.57 -20.68 -5.76
CA TYR A 447 1.04 -19.73 -6.78
C TYR A 447 1.73 -20.44 -7.96
N VAL A 448 1.89 -19.77 -9.11
CA VAL A 448 2.69 -20.29 -10.24
C VAL A 448 4.16 -20.27 -9.81
N ASP A 449 4.54 -21.22 -8.97
CA ASP A 449 5.88 -21.38 -8.45
C ASP A 449 6.66 -22.30 -9.41
N PRO A 450 7.88 -21.94 -9.84
CA PRO A 450 8.62 -20.69 -9.63
C PRO A 450 8.64 -19.75 -10.86
N TYR A 451 9.09 -18.51 -10.68
CA TYR A 451 9.60 -17.68 -11.77
C TYR A 451 10.90 -18.28 -12.31
N TYR A 452 11.01 -18.40 -13.62
CA TYR A 452 12.21 -18.92 -14.29
C TYR A 452 12.92 -17.78 -15.01
N GLY A 453 14.00 -17.28 -14.42
CA GLY A 453 14.86 -16.32 -15.10
C GLY A 453 15.50 -16.96 -16.34
N THR A 454 15.73 -16.16 -17.37
CA THR A 454 16.45 -16.60 -18.57
C THR A 454 17.89 -16.08 -18.59
N THR A 455 18.77 -16.81 -19.29
CA THR A 455 20.08 -16.31 -19.71
C THR A 455 20.16 -16.13 -21.22
N ASN A 456 19.04 -16.32 -21.92
CA ASN A 456 18.99 -16.23 -23.36
C ASN A 456 19.02 -14.77 -23.79
N THR A 457 19.67 -14.50 -24.93
CA THR A 457 19.56 -13.21 -25.59
C THR A 457 18.12 -13.03 -26.12
N PRO A 458 17.47 -11.89 -25.85
CA PRO A 458 16.14 -11.59 -26.37
C PRO A 458 16.12 -11.65 -27.90
N THR A 459 14.99 -12.08 -28.47
CA THR A 459 14.78 -11.95 -29.91
C THR A 459 14.35 -10.52 -30.22
N ALA A 460 15.02 -9.89 -31.18
CA ALA A 460 14.67 -8.54 -31.62
C ALA A 460 13.28 -8.51 -32.29
N ASP A 461 12.42 -7.59 -31.86
CA ASP A 461 11.19 -7.27 -32.58
C ASP A 461 11.45 -6.12 -33.56
N SER A 462 11.42 -6.44 -34.85
CA SER A 462 11.66 -5.46 -35.92
C SER A 462 10.59 -4.36 -36.04
N SER A 463 9.45 -4.51 -35.36
CA SER A 463 8.36 -3.53 -35.34
C SER A 463 8.46 -2.54 -34.17
N PHE A 464 9.28 -2.85 -33.16
CA PHE A 464 9.48 -1.98 -32.02
C PHE A 464 10.40 -0.80 -32.36
N ASP A 465 9.92 0.42 -32.11
CA ASP A 465 10.71 1.63 -32.31
C ASP A 465 11.50 1.96 -31.04
N LEU A 466 12.79 1.63 -31.07
CA LEU A 466 13.77 1.92 -30.01
C LEU A 466 13.97 3.41 -29.70
N THR A 467 13.40 4.31 -30.50
CA THR A 467 13.46 5.76 -30.30
C THR A 467 12.12 6.39 -29.90
N SER A 468 11.05 5.59 -29.86
CA SER A 468 9.73 6.03 -29.44
C SER A 468 9.70 6.33 -27.94
N THR A 469 9.07 7.45 -27.58
CA THR A 469 8.80 7.83 -26.20
C THR A 469 7.39 7.42 -25.74
N THR A 470 6.58 6.86 -26.64
CA THR A 470 5.25 6.34 -26.32
C THR A 470 5.37 5.18 -25.33
N ASP A 471 4.58 5.21 -24.25
CA ASP A 471 4.54 4.21 -23.18
C ASP A 471 5.87 3.91 -22.46
N ALA A 472 6.90 4.73 -22.70
CA ALA A 472 8.22 4.59 -22.08
C ALA A 472 8.14 4.80 -20.56
N ALA A 473 9.14 4.26 -19.86
CA ALA A 473 9.43 4.68 -18.49
C ALA A 473 10.21 6.00 -18.53
N ALA A 474 9.55 7.10 -18.16
CA ALA A 474 10.11 8.44 -18.26
C ALA A 474 10.58 8.97 -16.89
N LEU A 475 11.85 9.34 -16.80
CA LEU A 475 12.46 10.06 -15.68
C LEU A 475 12.75 11.50 -16.09
N ASN A 476 12.06 12.44 -15.44
CA ASN A 476 12.21 13.88 -15.69
C ASN A 476 12.90 14.54 -14.49
N LEU A 477 14.12 15.02 -14.69
CA LEU A 477 14.94 15.68 -13.69
C LEU A 477 14.96 17.19 -13.96
N THR A 478 14.48 17.97 -13.00
CA THR A 478 14.41 19.44 -13.12
C THR A 478 15.15 20.11 -11.96
N ASN A 479 16.01 21.09 -12.25
CA ASN A 479 16.69 21.91 -11.23
C ASN A 479 17.43 21.10 -10.15
N ILE A 480 17.99 19.94 -10.52
CA ILE A 480 18.55 19.00 -9.56
C ILE A 480 19.94 18.54 -9.97
N THR A 481 20.79 18.23 -8.99
CA THR A 481 22.09 17.57 -9.19
C THR A 481 22.04 16.20 -8.52
N LEU A 482 22.21 15.14 -9.31
CA LEU A 482 22.15 13.76 -8.83
C LEU A 482 23.41 12.97 -9.22
N THR A 483 23.72 11.96 -8.42
CA THR A 483 24.69 10.91 -8.74
C THR A 483 23.97 9.57 -8.67
N GLY A 484 24.13 8.76 -9.72
CA GLY A 484 23.55 7.44 -9.81
C GLY A 484 23.18 7.05 -11.23
N ASP A 485 22.88 5.77 -11.41
CA ASP A 485 22.69 5.15 -12.70
C ASP A 485 21.20 4.98 -13.05
N CYS A 486 20.93 4.88 -14.35
CA CYS A 486 19.63 4.60 -14.94
C CYS A 486 19.78 3.46 -15.95
N TYR A 487 19.11 2.33 -15.72
CA TYR A 487 19.22 1.14 -16.53
C TYR A 487 17.89 0.73 -17.14
N ASN A 488 17.98 0.13 -18.33
CA ASN A 488 16.84 -0.51 -19.00
C ASN A 488 17.24 -1.89 -19.50
N SER A 489 16.73 -2.93 -18.84
CA SER A 489 17.03 -4.33 -19.06
C SER A 489 15.85 -5.15 -19.60
N VAL A 490 14.77 -4.50 -20.03
CA VAL A 490 13.57 -5.17 -20.54
C VAL A 490 13.91 -6.18 -21.65
N GLY A 491 13.29 -7.36 -21.56
CA GLY A 491 13.49 -8.53 -22.40
C GLY A 491 14.50 -9.55 -21.87
N TRP A 492 15.39 -9.17 -20.95
CA TRP A 492 16.54 -10.01 -20.54
C TRP A 492 16.29 -10.94 -19.36
N THR A 493 15.31 -10.63 -18.53
CA THR A 493 14.97 -11.40 -17.33
C THR A 493 13.79 -12.33 -17.56
N GLN A 494 12.86 -11.95 -18.45
CA GLN A 494 11.63 -12.67 -18.73
C GLN A 494 11.85 -14.16 -19.08
N ALA A 495 11.10 -15.05 -18.43
CA ALA A 495 11.00 -16.45 -18.81
C ALA A 495 10.62 -16.61 -20.30
N ASP A 496 10.92 -17.77 -20.91
CA ASP A 496 10.56 -18.07 -22.31
C ASP A 496 9.03 -18.00 -22.51
N THR A 497 8.52 -16.82 -22.87
CA THR A 497 7.12 -16.57 -23.18
C THR A 497 6.94 -16.36 -24.68
N THR A 498 5.71 -16.52 -25.16
CA THR A 498 5.38 -16.27 -26.57
C THR A 498 5.31 -14.78 -26.94
N SER A 499 5.43 -13.87 -25.97
CA SER A 499 5.42 -12.42 -26.17
C SER A 499 6.81 -11.84 -25.96
N VAL A 500 7.26 -10.99 -26.87
CA VAL A 500 8.49 -10.22 -26.67
C VAL A 500 8.19 -9.09 -25.69
N ALA A 501 8.95 -8.99 -24.59
CA ALA A 501 8.90 -7.84 -23.70
C ALA A 501 9.66 -6.66 -24.30
N GLU A 502 9.03 -5.48 -24.28
CA GLU A 502 9.54 -4.28 -24.96
C GLU A 502 9.14 -3.04 -24.17
N GLN A 503 10.10 -2.18 -23.86
CA GLN A 503 9.84 -0.87 -23.28
C GLN A 503 11.09 0.00 -23.39
N ASN A 504 10.91 1.25 -23.81
CA ASN A 504 12.00 2.23 -23.78
C ASN A 504 12.05 2.94 -22.42
N MET A 505 13.25 3.41 -22.06
CA MET A 505 13.50 4.32 -20.96
C MET A 505 13.86 5.69 -21.53
N VAL A 506 13.27 6.75 -20.96
CA VAL A 506 13.57 8.14 -21.33
C VAL A 506 14.09 8.88 -20.10
N VAL A 507 15.27 9.48 -20.21
CA VAL A 507 15.84 10.33 -19.16
C VAL A 507 15.96 11.76 -19.70
N THR A 508 15.19 12.68 -19.10
CA THR A 508 15.14 14.08 -19.50
C THR A 508 15.74 14.97 -18.41
N LEU A 509 16.73 15.78 -18.78
CA LEU A 509 17.40 16.74 -17.90
C LEU A 509 16.98 18.15 -18.30
N THR A 510 16.39 18.88 -17.35
CA THR A 510 15.98 20.28 -17.50
C THR A 510 16.64 21.13 -16.42
N ASN A 511 17.62 21.95 -16.79
CA ASN A 511 18.51 22.64 -15.85
C ASN A 511 19.03 21.70 -14.75
N ALA A 512 19.45 20.50 -15.14
CA ALA A 512 19.81 19.43 -14.22
C ALA A 512 21.21 18.88 -14.53
N LYS A 513 21.84 18.31 -13.50
CA LYS A 513 23.15 17.66 -13.59
C LYS A 513 23.04 16.21 -13.13
N LEU A 514 23.47 15.29 -13.97
CA LEU A 514 23.55 13.87 -13.61
C LEU A 514 24.98 13.38 -13.76
N THR A 515 25.48 12.67 -12.75
CA THR A 515 26.73 11.91 -12.81
C THR A 515 26.42 10.43 -12.68
N GLY A 516 26.67 9.65 -13.73
CA GLY A 516 26.31 8.23 -13.75
C GLY A 516 26.17 7.66 -15.15
N VAL A 517 25.79 6.39 -15.21
CA VAL A 517 25.50 5.64 -16.43
C VAL A 517 24.02 5.77 -16.77
N ILE A 518 23.69 6.10 -18.01
CA ILE A 518 22.36 5.88 -18.58
C ILE A 518 22.53 4.86 -19.71
N SER A 519 21.90 3.69 -19.63
CA SER A 519 22.16 2.64 -20.63
C SER A 519 21.03 1.65 -20.78
N SER A 520 20.85 1.15 -22.00
CA SER A 520 20.32 -0.20 -22.21
C SER A 520 21.29 -1.23 -21.65
N THR A 521 20.77 -2.31 -21.08
CA THR A 521 21.55 -3.33 -20.40
C THR A 521 21.05 -4.73 -20.76
N GLU A 522 21.92 -5.72 -20.61
CA GLU A 522 21.46 -7.06 -20.23
C GLU A 522 21.35 -7.13 -18.72
N ALA A 523 20.42 -7.91 -18.20
CA ALA A 523 20.33 -8.16 -16.78
C ALA A 523 20.00 -9.62 -16.47
N HIS A 524 20.46 -10.05 -15.30
CA HIS A 524 20.19 -11.39 -14.78
C HIS A 524 19.95 -11.30 -13.28
N HIS A 525 18.98 -12.08 -12.80
CA HIS A 525 18.87 -12.40 -11.39
C HIS A 525 20.09 -13.18 -10.91
N ARG A 526 20.38 -13.11 -9.61
CA ARG A 526 21.48 -13.87 -9.02
C ARG A 526 21.19 -15.38 -8.98
N VAL A 527 19.91 -15.74 -9.00
CA VAL A 527 19.42 -17.13 -9.04
C VAL A 527 18.64 -17.38 -10.33
N ALA A 528 18.68 -18.61 -10.83
CA ALA A 528 17.96 -18.98 -12.05
C ALA A 528 16.46 -19.21 -11.84
N ILE A 529 16.06 -19.46 -10.60
CA ILE A 529 14.71 -19.83 -10.21
C ILE A 529 14.35 -19.04 -8.96
N ILE A 530 13.24 -18.32 -8.99
CA ILE A 530 12.71 -17.57 -7.84
C ILE A 530 11.39 -18.20 -7.44
N GLY A 531 11.43 -19.00 -6.38
CA GLY A 531 10.25 -19.57 -5.73
C GLY A 531 9.91 -18.83 -4.44
N HIS A 532 8.93 -19.35 -3.70
CA HIS A 532 8.52 -18.77 -2.41
C HIS A 532 9.67 -18.62 -1.42
N SER A 533 10.65 -19.53 -1.39
CA SER A 533 11.83 -19.42 -0.50
C SER A 533 12.86 -18.37 -0.93
N GLU A 534 12.81 -17.93 -2.19
CA GLU A 534 13.76 -16.99 -2.81
C GLU A 534 13.12 -15.64 -3.11
N TYR A 535 11.92 -15.34 -2.57
CA TYR A 535 11.14 -14.14 -2.91
C TYR A 535 11.92 -12.81 -2.82
N MET A 536 12.96 -12.73 -1.98
CA MET A 536 13.84 -11.56 -1.87
C MET A 536 14.62 -11.27 -3.15
N GLU A 537 14.81 -12.26 -4.03
CA GLU A 537 15.49 -12.08 -5.33
C GLU A 537 14.57 -11.41 -6.38
N LEU A 538 13.29 -11.17 -6.07
CA LEU A 538 12.38 -10.38 -6.91
C LEU A 538 12.79 -8.90 -6.89
N GLY A 539 12.92 -8.32 -8.08
CA GLY A 539 13.44 -6.97 -8.33
C GLY A 539 14.96 -6.88 -8.32
N GLU A 540 15.67 -7.96 -7.97
CA GLU A 540 17.12 -7.95 -7.81
C GLU A 540 17.82 -8.46 -9.07
N VAL A 541 18.43 -7.53 -9.82
CA VAL A 541 19.10 -7.83 -11.08
C VAL A 541 20.48 -7.19 -11.16
N THR A 542 21.42 -7.89 -11.79
CA THR A 542 22.73 -7.34 -12.13
C THR A 542 22.71 -6.79 -13.55
N ASN A 543 22.80 -5.47 -13.68
CA ASN A 543 22.82 -4.76 -14.95
C ASN A 543 24.23 -4.74 -15.57
N THR A 544 24.35 -5.11 -16.84
CA THR A 544 25.56 -4.99 -17.65
C THR A 544 25.26 -4.17 -18.91
N PRO A 545 25.89 -3.00 -19.12
CA PRO A 545 25.69 -2.18 -20.31
C PRO A 545 25.87 -2.97 -21.61
N ARG A 546 24.84 -2.93 -22.47
CA ARG A 546 24.81 -3.66 -23.74
C ARG A 546 23.93 -2.93 -24.77
N ALA A 547 24.20 -3.18 -26.04
CA ALA A 547 23.38 -2.65 -27.14
C ALA A 547 21.90 -3.02 -26.96
N ALA A 548 21.03 -2.04 -27.21
CA ALA A 548 19.58 -2.22 -27.13
C ALA A 548 19.09 -3.27 -28.12
N ILE A 549 18.12 -4.09 -27.69
CA ILE A 549 17.38 -5.02 -28.55
C ILE A 549 15.93 -4.55 -28.64
N ASN A 550 15.20 -4.58 -27.50
CA ASN A 550 13.82 -4.08 -27.37
C ASN A 550 13.66 -3.13 -26.17
N ASN A 551 14.80 -2.61 -25.67
CA ASN A 551 14.94 -1.88 -24.41
C ASN A 551 15.70 -0.57 -24.61
N GLY A 552 15.21 0.30 -25.50
CA GLY A 552 15.91 1.52 -25.86
C GLY A 552 16.15 2.45 -24.68
N ALA A 553 17.28 3.16 -24.72
CA ALA A 553 17.64 4.20 -23.76
C ALA A 553 17.76 5.54 -24.49
N ILE A 554 16.87 6.46 -24.13
CA ILE A 554 16.70 7.77 -24.79
C ILE A 554 17.09 8.85 -23.78
N VAL A 555 17.99 9.75 -24.18
CA VAL A 555 18.48 10.83 -23.32
C VAL A 555 18.22 12.19 -23.95
N VAL A 556 17.68 13.12 -23.16
CA VAL A 556 17.40 14.49 -23.58
C VAL A 556 18.01 15.47 -22.59
N LEU A 557 18.89 16.34 -23.05
CA LEU A 557 19.46 17.44 -22.26
C LEU A 557 18.98 18.78 -22.80
N ASP A 558 18.43 19.62 -21.92
CA ASP A 558 18.16 21.02 -22.23
C ASP A 558 19.43 21.87 -22.29
N SER A 559 19.29 23.14 -22.70
CA SER A 559 20.42 24.07 -22.89
C SER A 559 21.24 24.36 -21.63
N SER A 560 20.75 24.00 -20.45
CA SER A 560 21.36 24.26 -19.14
C SER A 560 21.79 23.00 -18.41
N SER A 561 21.65 21.83 -19.05
CA SER A 561 21.88 20.55 -18.41
C SER A 561 23.27 19.97 -18.68
N GLU A 562 23.76 19.19 -17.74
CA GLU A 562 25.06 18.53 -17.79
C GLU A 562 24.92 17.05 -17.49
N TRP A 563 25.60 16.20 -18.26
CA TRP A 563 25.75 14.78 -17.97
C TRP A 563 27.22 14.40 -17.90
N THR A 564 27.65 13.88 -16.76
CA THR A 564 28.98 13.29 -16.57
C THR A 564 28.85 11.78 -16.70
N VAL A 565 29.33 11.24 -17.83
CA VAL A 565 29.28 9.81 -18.15
C VAL A 565 30.39 9.10 -17.39
N THR A 566 30.04 8.16 -16.50
CA THR A 566 31.01 7.49 -15.61
C THR A 566 31.53 6.16 -16.15
N ALA A 567 30.78 5.50 -17.04
CA ALA A 567 31.17 4.25 -17.69
C ALA A 567 30.53 4.13 -19.09
N THR A 568 30.77 3.02 -19.78
CA THR A 568 30.19 2.79 -21.12
C THR A 568 28.66 2.77 -21.08
N SER A 569 28.03 3.56 -21.95
CA SER A 569 26.58 3.67 -22.10
C SER A 569 26.15 3.32 -23.51
N TYR A 570 25.05 2.57 -23.63
CA TYR A 570 24.39 2.24 -24.89
C TYR A 570 23.05 2.94 -24.98
N LEU A 571 22.90 3.81 -25.97
CA LEU A 571 21.72 4.64 -26.19
C LEU A 571 21.14 4.38 -27.58
N THR A 572 19.87 4.73 -27.76
CA THR A 572 19.16 4.64 -29.05
C THR A 572 18.81 6.01 -29.60
N SER A 573 18.71 7.01 -28.73
CA SER A 573 18.56 8.43 -29.08
C SER A 573 19.23 9.32 -28.04
N LEU A 574 19.92 10.36 -28.50
CA LEU A 574 20.57 11.36 -27.66
C LEU A 574 20.30 12.75 -28.24
N THR A 575 19.57 13.57 -27.49
CA THR A 575 19.36 15.00 -27.80
C THR A 575 20.22 15.86 -26.90
N VAL A 576 21.14 16.61 -27.50
CA VAL A 576 22.03 17.55 -26.81
C VAL A 576 21.65 18.96 -27.25
N SER A 577 20.84 19.67 -26.47
CA SER A 577 20.42 21.04 -26.83
C SER A 577 21.61 22.00 -26.88
N SER A 578 21.46 23.13 -27.58
CA SER A 578 22.48 24.18 -27.61
C SER A 578 22.78 24.68 -26.19
N GLY A 579 24.00 24.46 -25.69
CA GLY A 579 24.41 24.81 -24.32
C GLY A 579 24.52 23.62 -23.35
N ALA A 580 23.89 22.48 -23.68
CA ALA A 580 24.06 21.25 -22.92
C ALA A 580 25.51 20.74 -22.99
N THR A 581 25.97 20.11 -21.92
CA THR A 581 27.35 19.61 -21.82
C THR A 581 27.38 18.14 -21.45
N ILE A 582 28.19 17.35 -22.14
CA ILE A 582 28.48 15.95 -21.81
C ILE A 582 29.98 15.82 -21.57
N THR A 583 30.36 15.26 -20.43
CA THR A 583 31.76 15.12 -19.99
C THR A 583 32.01 13.73 -19.39
N ALA A 584 33.27 13.45 -19.06
CA ALA A 584 33.68 12.32 -18.25
C ALA A 584 34.26 12.83 -16.91
N PRO A 585 34.38 11.98 -15.88
CA PRO A 585 35.10 12.32 -14.65
C PRO A 585 36.54 12.79 -14.90
N ASP A 586 37.10 13.53 -13.94
CA ASP A 586 38.48 14.01 -13.99
C ASP A 586 39.48 12.86 -14.29
N GLY A 587 40.35 13.06 -15.29
CA GLY A 587 41.33 12.06 -15.74
C GLY A 587 40.79 11.03 -16.73
N TYR A 588 39.58 11.24 -17.24
CA TYR A 588 38.94 10.41 -18.27
C TYR A 588 38.42 11.26 -19.42
N THR A 589 38.26 10.64 -20.58
CA THR A 589 37.59 11.21 -21.75
C THR A 589 36.36 10.40 -22.12
N VAL A 590 35.30 11.08 -22.53
CA VAL A 590 34.13 10.47 -23.17
C VAL A 590 34.25 10.58 -24.69
N THR A 591 34.05 9.47 -25.39
CA THR A 591 33.95 9.41 -26.85
C THR A 591 32.59 8.84 -27.26
N MET A 592 32.11 9.18 -28.45
CA MET A 592 30.83 8.69 -28.97
C MET A 592 31.00 8.02 -30.33
N THR A 593 30.31 6.89 -30.53
CA THR A 593 30.04 6.35 -31.86
C THR A 593 28.55 6.36 -32.14
N VAL A 594 28.16 6.56 -33.39
CA VAL A 594 26.79 6.37 -33.90
C VAL A 594 26.88 5.36 -35.04
N ASP A 595 26.17 4.24 -34.91
CA ASP A 595 26.21 3.11 -35.87
C ASP A 595 27.65 2.66 -36.17
N GLY A 596 28.48 2.59 -35.14
CA GLY A 596 29.89 2.19 -35.22
C GLY A 596 30.83 3.24 -35.80
N THR A 597 30.34 4.41 -36.22
CA THR A 597 31.16 5.52 -36.71
C THR A 597 31.47 6.49 -35.58
N THR A 598 32.76 6.80 -35.35
CA THR A 598 33.16 7.84 -34.39
C THR A 598 32.54 9.18 -34.77
N THR A 599 31.80 9.76 -33.84
CA THR A 599 31.01 10.98 -34.05
C THR A 599 31.32 11.97 -32.93
N SER A 600 31.65 13.21 -33.29
CA SER A 600 31.83 14.27 -32.28
C SER A 600 30.51 14.59 -31.60
N ILE A 601 30.55 14.79 -30.29
CA ILE A 601 29.41 15.26 -29.50
C ILE A 601 29.27 16.76 -29.73
N VAL A 602 28.20 17.18 -30.39
CA VAL A 602 27.95 18.58 -30.80
C VAL A 602 26.63 19.04 -30.21
N ALA A 603 26.68 20.08 -29.39
CA ALA A 603 25.48 20.73 -28.86
C ALA A 603 24.61 21.31 -29.99
N GLY A 604 23.29 21.30 -29.79
CA GLY A 604 22.28 21.62 -30.80
C GLY A 604 21.92 20.47 -31.74
N THR A 605 22.26 19.22 -31.39
CA THR A 605 22.10 18.04 -32.26
C THR A 605 21.29 16.94 -31.57
N THR A 606 20.47 16.25 -32.36
CA THR A 606 19.86 14.97 -31.99
C THR A 606 20.50 13.86 -32.80
N TYR A 607 20.98 12.82 -32.11
CA TYR A 607 21.54 11.61 -32.69
C TYR A 607 20.55 10.46 -32.49
N THR A 608 20.42 9.60 -33.48
CA THR A 608 19.58 8.39 -33.45
C THR A 608 20.36 7.24 -34.08
N GLY A 609 20.17 6.03 -33.58
CA GLY A 609 20.87 4.82 -34.05
C GLY A 609 21.52 4.08 -32.89
N ALA A 610 22.47 3.19 -33.17
CA ALA A 610 23.25 2.54 -32.14
C ALA A 610 24.31 3.52 -31.60
N ILE A 611 24.01 4.19 -30.50
CA ILE A 611 24.89 5.18 -29.88
C ILE A 611 25.65 4.51 -28.74
N ILE A 612 26.98 4.64 -28.76
CA ILE A 612 27.84 4.14 -27.68
C ILE A 612 28.66 5.31 -27.15
N MET A 613 28.49 5.62 -25.88
CA MET A 613 29.35 6.54 -25.14
C MET A 613 30.40 5.71 -24.42
N THR A 614 31.67 5.95 -24.67
CA THR A 614 32.78 5.19 -24.06
C THR A 614 33.63 6.13 -23.22
N VAL A 615 33.82 5.76 -21.96
CA VAL A 615 34.71 6.46 -21.02
C VAL A 615 36.04 5.71 -20.96
N SER A 616 37.13 6.41 -21.25
CA SER A 616 38.50 5.86 -21.23
C SER A 616 39.41 6.76 -20.42
N GLN A 617 40.36 6.17 -19.70
CA GLN A 617 41.40 6.91 -18.99
C GLN A 617 42.26 7.70 -19.99
N GLU A 618 42.59 8.94 -19.63
CA GLU A 618 43.47 9.84 -20.40
C GLU A 618 44.89 9.31 -20.62
#